data_AF-A0A557XIP9-F1
#
_entry.id   AF-A0A557XIP9-F1
#
_cell.length_a   1.000
_cell.length_b   1.000
_cell.length_c   1.000
_cell.angle_alpha   90.00
_cell.angle_beta   90.00
_cell.angle_gamma   90.00
#
_symmetry.space_group_name_H-M   'P 1'
#
loop_
_entity.id
_entity.type
_entity.pdbx_description
1 polymer ?
#
loop_
_entity_poly.entity_id
_entity_poly.type
_entity_poly.pdbx_seq_one_letter_code
_entity_poly.pdbx_strand_id
1 'polypeptide(L)'
;MRALSVGAAGAGLMGLMVGQGVLSAPHASAGCTLSQQDEQYINLLAQNKMIHGTDFNDCHMVAEGKWFANQVRTASDPLATAKSLVKMVNDGTPADSAQAEFEVEAAIYTYAPDMVPKIKDQFAHQPLLPEAAS
;
A
#
# COMPACT_ATOMS: atom_id res chain seq x y z
N MET A 1 1.60 -23.05 56.14
CA MET A 1 0.28 -23.54 55.67
C MET A 1 0.13 -23.04 54.24
N ARG A 2 0.03 -23.83 53.17
CA ARG A 2 -0.66 -25.11 52.96
C ARG A 2 0.11 -25.97 51.97
N ALA A 3 0.06 -27.27 52.23
CA ALA A 3 0.52 -28.34 51.37
C ALA A 3 -0.45 -28.58 50.20
N LEU A 4 0.14 -28.99 49.07
CA LEU A 4 -0.27 -30.05 48.15
C LEU A 4 -1.76 -30.22 47.80
N SER A 5 -2.04 -30.04 46.51
CA SER A 5 -3.04 -30.85 45.80
C SER A 5 -2.52 -31.14 44.39
N VAL A 6 -1.87 -32.30 44.28
CA VAL A 6 -1.67 -33.04 43.02
C VAL A 6 -3.03 -33.58 42.59
N GLY A 7 -3.43 -33.30 41.35
CA GLY A 7 -4.64 -33.83 40.72
C GLY A 7 -4.28 -34.46 39.37
N ALA A 8 -4.61 -35.74 39.26
CA ALA A 8 -4.22 -36.73 38.27
C ALA A 8 -4.38 -36.37 36.78
N ALA A 9 -3.50 -37.00 35.99
CA ALA A 9 -3.61 -37.23 34.56
C ALA A 9 -4.93 -37.92 34.17
N GLY A 10 -5.42 -37.63 32.96
CA GLY A 10 -6.51 -38.36 32.32
C GLY A 10 -6.55 -38.06 30.83
N ALA A 11 -6.13 -39.02 30.03
CA ALA A 11 -6.02 -38.97 28.58
C ALA A 11 -7.36 -38.82 27.85
N GLY A 12 -7.30 -38.31 26.62
CA GLY A 12 -8.42 -38.32 25.69
C GLY A 12 -8.08 -37.72 24.33
N LEU A 13 -7.04 -38.22 23.65
CA LEU A 13 -6.93 -38.07 22.20
C LEU A 13 -7.81 -39.15 21.56
N MET A 14 -8.87 -38.72 20.87
CA MET A 14 -9.37 -39.25 19.58
C MET A 14 -10.90 -39.06 19.47
N GLY A 15 -11.31 -38.46 18.35
CA GLY A 15 -12.73 -38.26 18.02
C GLY A 15 -12.90 -37.45 16.74
N LEU A 16 -12.56 -38.09 15.62
CA LEU A 16 -12.57 -37.60 14.25
C LEU A 16 -13.98 -37.25 13.71
N MET A 17 -14.00 -36.30 12.78
CA MET A 17 -14.87 -36.17 11.59
C MET A 17 -16.08 -35.21 11.61
N VAL A 18 -15.92 -34.18 10.76
CA VAL A 18 -16.90 -33.61 9.82
C VAL A 18 -17.92 -32.61 10.39
N GLY A 19 -17.49 -31.35 10.34
CA GLY A 19 -18.36 -30.21 10.09
C GLY A 19 -17.52 -29.16 9.39
N GLN A 20 -17.26 -29.33 8.09
CA GLN A 20 -16.61 -28.31 7.26
C GLN A 20 -17.58 -27.14 7.03
N GLY A 21 -17.99 -26.49 8.11
CA GLY A 21 -18.37 -25.10 8.05
C GLY A 21 -17.07 -24.31 8.01
N VAL A 22 -16.48 -24.18 6.81
CA VAL A 22 -15.80 -22.92 6.53
C VAL A 22 -16.90 -21.87 6.62
N LEU A 23 -17.15 -21.38 7.84
CA LEU A 23 -17.59 -20.02 8.01
C LEU A 23 -16.51 -19.24 7.29
N SER A 24 -16.73 -18.98 6.01
CA SER A 24 -16.13 -17.86 5.32
C SER A 24 -16.34 -16.73 6.29
N ALA A 25 -15.29 -16.39 7.06
CA ALA A 25 -15.30 -15.13 7.77
C ALA A 25 -15.76 -14.14 6.71
N PRO A 26 -16.87 -13.41 6.94
CA PRO A 26 -17.30 -12.44 5.95
C PRO A 26 -16.04 -11.65 5.67
N HIS A 27 -15.58 -11.66 4.40
CA HIS A 27 -14.51 -10.76 4.01
C HIS A 27 -14.97 -9.45 4.58
N ALA A 28 -14.26 -8.94 5.58
CA ALA A 28 -14.60 -7.67 6.18
C ALA A 28 -14.19 -6.64 5.12
N SER A 29 -14.96 -6.57 4.03
CA SER A 29 -15.32 -5.33 3.40
C SER A 29 -16.11 -4.57 4.47
N ALA A 30 -15.39 -4.06 5.48
CA ALA A 30 -15.74 -2.78 6.03
C ALA A 30 -15.92 -1.91 4.78
N GLY A 31 -17.17 -1.60 4.44
CA GLY A 31 -17.49 -0.82 3.25
C GLY A 31 -16.74 0.49 3.39
N CYS A 32 -15.56 0.59 2.78
CA CYS A 32 -14.80 1.80 2.95
C CYS A 32 -15.49 2.83 2.08
N THR A 33 -16.04 3.82 2.76
CA THR A 33 -16.70 4.94 2.10
C THR A 33 -15.59 5.81 1.55
N LEU A 34 -15.46 5.85 0.23
CA LEU A 34 -14.52 6.72 -0.44
C LEU A 34 -15.00 8.17 -0.30
N SER A 35 -14.08 9.06 0.05
CA SER A 35 -14.33 10.50 -0.08
C SER A 35 -14.22 10.93 -1.55
N GLN A 36 -14.68 12.15 -1.90
CA GLN A 36 -14.49 12.68 -3.26
C GLN A 36 -13.01 12.73 -3.68
N GLN A 37 -12.11 12.97 -2.73
CA GLN A 37 -10.67 12.98 -3.00
C GLN A 37 -10.16 11.55 -3.29
N ASP A 38 -10.72 10.56 -2.62
CA ASP A 38 -10.40 9.15 -2.85
C ASP A 38 -10.92 8.70 -4.23
N GLU A 39 -12.14 9.10 -4.59
CA GLU A 39 -12.70 8.87 -5.93
C GLU A 39 -11.85 9.55 -7.02
N GLN A 40 -11.34 10.75 -6.78
CA GLN A 40 -10.41 11.42 -7.71
C GLN A 40 -9.16 10.57 -7.93
N TYR A 41 -8.55 10.06 -6.85
CA TYR A 41 -7.36 9.21 -6.95
C TYR A 41 -7.65 7.93 -7.74
N ILE A 42 -8.73 7.22 -7.42
CA ILE A 42 -9.15 6.00 -8.14
C ILE A 42 -9.42 6.29 -9.62
N ASN A 43 -10.06 7.42 -9.92
CA ASN A 43 -10.31 7.82 -11.31
C ASN A 43 -9.01 8.12 -12.07
N LEU A 44 -7.97 8.67 -11.41
CA LEU A 44 -6.65 8.84 -12.03
C LEU A 44 -6.00 7.49 -12.32
N LEU A 45 -6.04 6.55 -11.36
CA LEU A 45 -5.52 5.20 -11.55
C LEU A 45 -6.24 4.45 -12.68
N ALA A 46 -7.57 4.54 -12.74
CA ALA A 46 -8.37 3.90 -13.77
C ALA A 46 -8.04 4.40 -15.19
N GLN A 47 -7.78 5.70 -15.36
CA GLN A 47 -7.38 6.28 -16.65
C GLN A 47 -6.08 5.70 -17.20
N ASN A 48 -5.15 5.32 -16.31
CA ASN A 48 -3.87 4.75 -16.70
C ASN A 48 -3.84 3.20 -16.59
N LYS A 49 -5.03 2.57 -16.52
CA LYS A 49 -5.21 1.12 -16.40
C LYS A 49 -4.47 0.50 -15.20
N MET A 50 -4.38 1.25 -14.11
CA MET A 50 -3.70 0.88 -12.85
C MET A 50 -4.61 0.13 -11.87
N ILE A 51 -5.73 -0.44 -12.34
CA ILE A 51 -6.57 -1.26 -11.47
C ILE A 51 -5.84 -2.59 -11.29
N HIS A 52 -5.06 -2.68 -10.22
CA HIS A 52 -4.45 -3.92 -9.77
C HIS A 52 -5.54 -4.99 -9.67
N GLY A 53 -5.25 -6.24 -10.02
CA GLY A 53 -6.24 -7.29 -10.28
C GLY A 53 -7.21 -7.62 -9.12
N THR A 54 -7.91 -8.75 -9.19
CA THR A 54 -9.01 -9.10 -8.26
C THR A 54 -8.67 -9.09 -6.76
N ASP A 55 -7.39 -9.04 -6.41
CA ASP A 55 -6.87 -9.03 -5.05
C ASP A 55 -6.82 -7.62 -4.42
N PHE A 56 -6.95 -6.57 -5.23
CA PHE A 56 -6.88 -5.17 -4.80
C PHE A 56 -8.23 -4.49 -5.04
N ASN A 57 -8.80 -3.93 -3.97
CA ASN A 57 -9.99 -3.10 -4.06
C ASN A 57 -9.61 -1.62 -3.93
N ASP A 58 -10.51 -0.74 -4.36
CA ASP A 58 -10.30 0.71 -4.32
C ASP A 58 -9.89 1.22 -2.93
N CYS A 59 -10.37 0.57 -1.86
CA CYS A 59 -10.03 0.90 -0.50
C CYS A 59 -8.57 0.62 -0.15
N HIS A 60 -8.03 -0.50 -0.64
CA HIS A 60 -6.62 -0.80 -0.52
C HIS A 60 -5.78 0.23 -1.27
N MET A 61 -6.17 0.53 -2.51
CA MET A 61 -5.47 1.52 -3.33
C MET A 61 -5.42 2.88 -2.66
N VAL A 62 -6.54 3.34 -2.13
CA VAL A 62 -6.64 4.62 -1.42
C VAL A 62 -5.78 4.63 -0.16
N ALA A 63 -5.76 3.54 0.61
CA ALA A 63 -4.91 3.43 1.79
C ALA A 63 -3.42 3.53 1.42
N GLU A 64 -3.01 2.85 0.35
CA GLU A 64 -1.65 2.89 -0.16
C GLU A 64 -1.27 4.27 -0.70
N GLY A 65 -2.13 4.89 -1.53
CA GLY A 65 -1.89 6.23 -2.05
C GLY A 65 -1.76 7.28 -0.93
N LYS A 66 -2.58 7.20 0.12
CA LYS A 66 -2.43 8.05 1.31
C LYS A 66 -1.12 7.79 2.04
N TRP A 67 -0.70 6.52 2.12
CA TRP A 67 0.58 6.16 2.70
C TRP A 67 1.75 6.75 1.91
N PHE A 68 1.78 6.62 0.58
CA PHE A 68 2.81 7.25 -0.28
C PHE A 68 2.90 8.75 -0.06
N ALA A 69 1.76 9.44 -0.09
CA ALA A 69 1.71 10.89 0.11
C ALA A 69 2.22 11.31 1.50
N ASN A 70 1.93 10.52 2.53
CA ASN A 70 2.43 10.77 3.88
C ASN A 70 3.95 10.55 3.98
N GLN A 71 4.48 9.50 3.36
CA GLN A 71 5.93 9.26 3.31
C GLN A 71 6.66 10.44 2.67
N VAL A 72 6.14 10.95 1.56
CA VAL A 72 6.73 12.11 0.85
C VAL A 72 6.63 13.39 1.68
N ARG A 73 5.47 13.65 2.32
CA ARG A 73 5.26 14.86 3.13
C ARG A 73 6.16 14.92 4.36
N THR A 74 6.49 13.77 4.94
CA THR A 74 7.29 13.65 6.18
C THR A 74 8.78 13.47 5.94
N ALA A 75 9.20 13.27 4.68
CA ALA A 75 10.60 13.10 4.32
C ALA A 75 11.38 14.41 4.35
N SER A 76 12.67 14.31 4.72
CA SER A 76 13.64 15.41 4.57
C SER A 76 13.99 15.70 3.11
N ASP A 77 13.89 14.68 2.24
CA ASP A 77 14.07 14.78 0.79
C ASP A 77 12.86 14.14 0.07
N PRO A 78 11.81 14.93 -0.21
CA PRO A 78 10.59 14.43 -0.85
C PRO A 78 10.83 13.77 -2.21
N LEU A 79 11.73 14.31 -3.05
CA LEU A 79 12.05 13.75 -4.36
C LEU A 79 12.77 12.40 -4.24
N ALA A 80 13.77 12.28 -3.37
CA ALA A 80 14.44 10.98 -3.16
C ALA A 80 13.47 9.93 -2.62
N THR A 81 12.57 10.32 -1.69
CA THR A 81 11.52 9.43 -1.19
C THR A 81 10.56 9.01 -2.28
N ALA A 82 10.06 9.94 -3.12
CA ALA A 82 9.19 9.60 -4.23
C ALA A 82 9.84 8.59 -5.19
N LYS A 83 11.11 8.79 -5.58
CA LYS A 83 11.86 7.82 -6.39
C LYS A 83 11.99 6.45 -5.73
N SER A 84 12.19 6.41 -4.40
CA SER A 84 12.24 5.16 -3.65
C SER A 84 10.89 4.44 -3.61
N LEU A 85 9.78 5.17 -3.56
CA LEU A 85 8.44 4.60 -3.61
C LEU A 85 8.13 4.02 -4.99
N VAL A 86 8.52 4.72 -6.06
CA VAL A 86 8.40 4.20 -7.44
C VAL A 86 9.14 2.87 -7.56
N LYS A 87 10.38 2.81 -7.05
CA LYS A 87 11.16 1.57 -7.04
C LYS A 87 10.46 0.47 -6.25
N MET A 88 9.85 0.79 -5.11
CA MET A 88 9.12 -0.17 -4.29
C MET A 88 7.91 -0.75 -5.05
N VAL A 89 7.14 0.08 -5.75
CA VAL A 89 5.99 -0.38 -6.56
C VAL A 89 6.48 -1.25 -7.72
N ASN A 90 7.51 -0.79 -8.45
CA ASN A 90 8.07 -1.52 -9.59
C ASN A 90 8.71 -2.87 -9.19
N ASP A 91 9.26 -3.00 -7.98
CA ASP A 91 9.85 -4.25 -7.48
C ASP A 91 8.81 -5.17 -6.81
N GLY A 92 7.75 -4.60 -6.23
CA GLY A 92 6.77 -5.30 -5.40
C GLY A 92 5.49 -5.70 -6.13
N THR A 93 5.26 -5.17 -7.34
CA THR A 93 4.06 -5.40 -8.12
C THR A 93 4.40 -5.77 -9.57
N PRO A 94 3.43 -6.27 -10.37
CA PRO A 94 3.60 -6.46 -11.81
C PRO A 94 3.61 -5.17 -12.64
N ALA A 95 3.55 -3.98 -12.02
CA ALA A 95 3.54 -2.70 -12.72
C ALA A 95 4.86 -2.49 -13.47
N ASP A 96 4.79 -1.99 -14.70
CA ASP A 96 5.97 -1.47 -15.37
C ASP A 96 6.45 -0.14 -14.75
N SER A 97 7.60 0.35 -15.19
CA SER A 97 8.21 1.53 -14.59
C SER A 97 7.37 2.80 -14.78
N ALA A 98 6.66 2.94 -15.91
CA ALA A 98 5.79 4.10 -16.14
C ALA A 98 4.52 4.01 -15.27
N GLN A 99 4.01 2.81 -15.07
CA GLN A 99 2.88 2.52 -14.19
C GLN A 99 3.22 2.83 -12.72
N ALA A 100 4.39 2.37 -12.25
CA ALA A 100 4.88 2.63 -10.90
C ALA A 100 5.13 4.13 -10.64
N GLU A 101 5.71 4.83 -11.61
CA GLU A 101 5.86 6.29 -11.57
C GLU A 101 4.50 6.98 -11.45
N PHE A 102 3.57 6.63 -12.34
CA PHE A 102 2.25 7.22 -12.36
C PHE A 102 1.48 7.01 -11.05
N GLU A 103 1.57 5.83 -10.43
CA GLU A 103 0.89 5.53 -9.18
C GLU A 103 1.31 6.45 -8.03
N VAL A 104 2.62 6.60 -7.86
CA VAL A 104 3.21 7.46 -6.83
C VAL A 104 2.93 8.93 -7.15
N GLU A 105 3.04 9.34 -8.41
CA GLU A 105 2.72 10.71 -8.83
C GLU A 105 1.24 11.06 -8.61
N ALA A 106 0.32 10.16 -8.98
CA ALA A 106 -1.12 10.35 -8.77
C ALA A 106 -1.45 10.45 -7.28
N ALA A 107 -0.77 9.67 -6.43
CA ALA A 107 -0.93 9.72 -4.98
C ALA A 107 -0.44 11.06 -4.41
N ILE A 108 0.74 11.53 -4.81
CA ILE A 108 1.28 12.83 -4.40
C ILE A 108 0.38 13.96 -4.89
N TYR A 109 -0.03 13.94 -6.15
CA TYR A 109 -0.91 14.96 -6.74
C TYR A 109 -2.23 15.06 -5.98
N THR A 110 -2.79 13.92 -5.57
CA THR A 110 -4.10 13.88 -4.93
C THR A 110 -4.02 14.20 -3.44
N TYR A 111 -3.11 13.57 -2.69
CA TYR A 111 -3.11 13.62 -1.22
C TYR A 111 -1.98 14.48 -0.62
N ALA A 112 -0.96 14.85 -1.40
CA ALA A 112 0.12 15.77 -1.01
C ALA A 112 0.40 16.86 -2.07
N PRO A 113 -0.62 17.60 -2.55
CA PRO A 113 -0.43 18.61 -3.60
C PRO A 113 0.53 19.72 -3.18
N ASP A 114 0.67 19.98 -1.88
CA ASP A 114 1.63 20.92 -1.29
C ASP A 114 3.10 20.51 -1.50
N MET A 115 3.38 19.23 -1.76
CA MET A 115 4.71 18.72 -2.05
C MET A 115 5.10 18.85 -3.53
N VAL A 116 4.13 18.97 -4.45
CA VAL A 116 4.40 19.04 -5.89
C VAL A 116 5.36 20.17 -6.25
N PRO A 117 5.21 21.42 -5.76
CA PRO A 117 6.17 22.48 -6.06
C PRO A 117 7.58 22.17 -5.54
N LYS A 118 7.70 21.58 -4.34
CA LYS A 118 8.99 21.22 -3.74
C LYS A 118 9.70 20.14 -4.55
N ILE A 119 8.99 19.09 -4.95
CA ILE A 119 9.54 18.01 -5.75
C ILE A 119 10.00 18.52 -7.12
N LYS A 120 9.20 19.37 -7.77
CA LYS A 120 9.57 20.00 -9.05
C LYS A 120 10.82 20.88 -8.92
N ASP A 121 10.91 21.65 -7.84
CA ASP A 121 12.09 22.46 -7.54
C ASP A 121 13.34 21.58 -7.34
N GLN A 122 13.23 20.52 -6.54
CA GLN A 122 14.32 19.56 -6.34
C GLN A 122 14.74 18.88 -7.64
N PHE A 123 13.80 18.59 -8.53
CA PHE A 123 14.09 17.98 -9.83
C PHE A 123 14.82 18.96 -10.76
N ALA A 124 14.40 20.23 -10.78
CA ALA A 124 15.05 21.27 -11.57
C ALA A 124 16.49 21.58 -11.11
N HIS A 125 16.78 21.34 -9.83
CA HIS A 125 18.10 21.54 -9.23
C HIS A 125 18.93 20.25 -9.10
N GLN A 126 18.43 19.11 -9.58
CA GLN A 126 19.25 17.89 -9.64
C GLN A 126 20.39 18.12 -10.64
N PRO A 127 21.65 17.84 -10.25
CA PRO A 127 22.74 17.81 -11.21
C PRO A 127 22.38 16.79 -12.30
N LEU A 128 22.33 17.25 -13.55
CA LEU A 128 22.29 16.33 -14.68
C LEU A 128 23.55 15.48 -14.56
N LEU A 129 23.40 14.20 -14.17
CA LEU A 129 24.49 13.24 -14.31
C LEU A 129 24.92 13.30 -15.77
N PRO A 130 26.21 13.54 -16.08
CA PRO A 130 26.64 13.55 -17.46
C PRO A 130 26.24 12.23 -18.10
N GLU A 131 25.47 12.34 -19.18
CA GLU A 131 25.11 11.25 -20.08
C GLU A 131 26.37 10.40 -20.26
N ALA A 132 26.30 9.14 -19.82
CA ALA A 132 27.43 8.23 -19.91
C ALA A 132 27.81 8.13 -21.39
N ALA A 133 28.88 8.81 -21.78
CA ALA A 133 29.51 8.62 -23.07
C ALA A 133 29.97 7.16 -23.12
N SER A 134 29.27 6.34 -23.90
CA SER A 134 29.66 4.99 -24.30
C SER A 134 29.18 4.75 -25.71
#